data_AF-A0A645CBF2-F1
#
_entry.id   AF-A0A645CBF2-F1
#
_cell.length_a   1.000
_cell.length_b   1.000
_cell.length_c   1.000
_cell.angle_alpha   90.00
_cell.angle_beta   90.00
_cell.angle_gamma   90.00
#
_symmetry.space_group_name_H-M   'P 1'
#
loop_
_entity.id
_entity.type
_entity.pdbx_description
1 polymer ?
#
loop_
_entity_poly.entity_id
_entity_poly.type
_entity_poly.pdbx_seq_one_letter_code
_entity_poly.pdbx_strand_id
1 'polypeptide(L)'
;MFSSIKIGSEAPFEGVGRYKIQRRNVMAFIACSTLTILFFLLIGSDRLLAAEDENAVSGDAVPSFHTSVTAVSSDMEEETDMDFMLPEIYEVSISLIYPGEGDKKDQLTASIKNLLVENGEKEAARTLGEMLGLQRKNSKAYLGFYCRKALPSLSGDLNDRAEFLRWFLTGYGKSGVVMVSEEGIKKLSASGRRRGEFWKFVEDGKVPSEKLERIYKADDVVYIPFSPGEIFLLDIVGSEQGEAVVWKILPAGVNRKAWPAGPWEREITIRGDRVS
;
A
#
# COMPACT_ATOMS: atom_id res chain seq x y z
N MET A 1 24.73 50.96 48.30
CA MET A 1 24.10 52.25 47.96
C MET A 1 23.52 52.15 46.54
N PHE A 2 22.20 52.33 46.45
CA PHE A 2 21.32 52.67 45.32
C PHE A 2 21.45 52.01 43.92
N SER A 3 20.53 51.07 43.69
CA SER A 3 19.45 51.08 42.67
C SER A 3 19.56 52.00 41.44
N SER A 4 19.27 51.43 40.26
CA SER A 4 18.24 51.99 39.36
C SER A 4 17.59 50.93 38.49
N ILE A 5 16.29 50.76 38.73
CA ILE A 5 15.29 50.09 37.89
C ILE A 5 14.87 51.05 36.77
N LYS A 6 14.63 50.53 35.56
CA LYS A 6 13.68 51.15 34.62
C LYS A 6 12.76 50.09 34.02
N ILE A 7 11.49 50.27 34.33
CA ILE A 7 10.31 49.57 33.81
C ILE A 7 9.77 50.38 32.62
N GLY A 8 9.23 49.68 31.63
CA GLY A 8 8.36 50.20 30.57
C GLY A 8 8.23 49.14 29.47
N SER A 9 7.27 48.21 29.55
CA SER A 9 5.88 48.37 29.12
C SER A 9 5.76 48.57 27.61
N GLU A 10 5.48 47.49 26.87
CA GLU A 10 4.46 47.47 25.80
C GLU A 10 4.26 46.02 25.33
N ALA A 11 3.06 45.49 25.59
CA ALA A 11 2.55 44.28 24.96
C ALA A 11 1.59 44.71 23.84
N PRO A 12 1.67 44.13 22.63
CA PRO A 12 0.57 44.17 21.69
C PRO A 12 -0.24 42.87 21.75
N PHE A 13 -1.53 43.07 22.02
CA PHE A 13 -2.62 42.13 21.80
C PHE A 13 -2.68 41.70 20.31
N GLU A 14 -2.46 40.41 20.02
CA GLU A 14 -2.95 39.74 18.80
C GLU A 14 -3.78 38.50 19.18
N GLY A 15 -4.81 38.72 19.99
CA GLY A 15 -5.63 37.64 20.58
C GLY A 15 -7.05 37.50 20.06
N VAL A 16 -7.48 38.25 19.04
CA VAL A 16 -8.93 38.35 18.71
C VAL A 16 -9.30 37.86 17.30
N GLY A 17 -8.32 37.67 16.41
CA GLY A 17 -8.56 37.24 15.02
C GLY A 17 -8.69 35.72 14.78
N ARG A 18 -8.07 34.88 15.63
CA ARG A 18 -7.97 33.42 15.36
C ARG A 18 -9.19 32.60 15.80
N TYR A 19 -9.93 33.06 16.82
CA TYR A 19 -11.07 32.30 17.34
C TYR A 19 -12.29 32.29 16.41
N LYS A 20 -12.52 33.36 15.62
CA LYS A 20 -13.64 33.41 14.67
C LYS A 20 -13.42 32.54 13.42
N ILE A 21 -12.18 32.41 12.95
CA ILE A 21 -11.85 31.63 11.75
C ILE A 21 -11.94 30.12 12.05
N GLN A 22 -11.52 29.70 13.24
CA GLN A 22 -11.61 28.29 13.65
C GLN A 22 -13.06 27.79 13.78
N ARG A 23 -13.99 28.61 14.31
CA ARG A 23 -15.41 28.19 14.44
C ARG A 23 -16.13 27.99 13.10
N ARG A 24 -15.78 28.77 12.07
CA ARG A 24 -16.36 28.61 10.73
C ARG A 24 -15.97 27.28 10.08
N ASN A 25 -14.72 26.85 10.27
CA ASN A 25 -14.23 25.59 9.70
C ASN A 25 -14.78 24.36 10.44
N VAL A 26 -14.99 24.44 11.76
CA VAL A 26 -15.56 23.32 12.54
C VAL A 26 -17.04 23.11 12.21
N MET A 27 -17.83 24.18 12.04
CA MET A 27 -19.23 24.05 11.63
C MET A 27 -19.37 23.52 10.20
N ALA A 28 -18.48 23.88 9.28
CA ALA A 28 -18.46 23.33 7.93
C ALA A 28 -18.08 21.83 7.90
N PHE A 29 -17.19 21.39 8.82
CA PHE A 29 -16.79 19.99 8.92
C PHE A 29 -17.91 19.11 9.49
N ILE A 30 -18.67 19.60 10.48
CA ILE A 30 -19.80 18.89 11.07
C ILE A 30 -20.97 18.79 10.08
N ALA A 31 -21.25 19.86 9.31
CA ALA A 31 -22.30 19.83 8.29
C ALA A 31 -21.96 18.88 7.12
N CYS A 32 -20.69 18.78 6.72
CA CYS A 32 -20.29 17.82 5.68
C CYS A 32 -20.31 16.37 6.18
N SER A 33 -20.01 16.10 7.45
CA SER A 33 -20.01 14.73 7.98
C SER A 33 -21.43 14.18 8.22
N THR A 34 -22.41 15.03 8.53
CA THR A 34 -23.81 14.59 8.67
C THR A 34 -24.46 14.32 7.32
N LEU A 35 -24.09 15.07 6.27
CA LEU A 35 -24.62 14.87 4.92
C LEU A 35 -24.15 13.54 4.30
N THR A 36 -22.90 13.13 4.52
CA THR A 36 -22.38 11.84 4.04
C THR A 36 -23.00 10.65 4.77
N ILE A 37 -23.26 10.75 6.08
CA ILE A 37 -23.93 9.68 6.82
C ILE A 37 -25.40 9.53 6.39
N LEU A 38 -26.10 10.64 6.10
CA LEU A 38 -27.48 10.59 5.59
C LEU A 38 -27.55 9.96 4.19
N PHE A 39 -26.53 10.18 3.34
CA PHE A 39 -26.47 9.60 1.99
C PHE A 39 -26.24 8.09 2.02
N PHE A 40 -25.45 7.57 2.97
CA PHE A 40 -25.28 6.12 3.16
C PHE A 40 -26.54 5.44 3.70
N LEU A 41 -27.36 6.13 4.50
CA LEU A 41 -28.63 5.57 4.99
C LEU A 41 -29.72 5.53 3.91
N LEU A 42 -29.72 6.48 2.96
CA LEU A 42 -30.68 6.53 1.85
C LEU A 42 -30.37 5.53 0.73
N ILE A 43 -29.10 5.21 0.47
CA ILE A 43 -28.73 4.22 -0.56
C ILE A 43 -28.95 2.77 -0.07
N GLY A 44 -28.95 2.55 1.25
CA GLY A 44 -29.11 1.23 1.84
C GLY A 44 -30.56 0.77 2.05
N SER A 45 -31.57 1.64 1.84
CA SER A 45 -32.97 1.31 2.15
C SER A 45 -33.77 0.76 0.96
N ASP A 46 -33.34 0.98 -0.29
CA ASP A 46 -34.10 0.60 -1.49
C ASP A 46 -33.93 -0.87 -1.92
N ARG A 47 -33.26 -1.72 -1.13
CA ARG A 47 -33.09 -3.15 -1.44
C ARG A 47 -33.74 -4.12 -0.44
N LEU A 48 -34.59 -3.63 0.46
CA LEU A 48 -35.28 -4.48 1.44
C LEU A 48 -36.82 -4.43 1.38
N LEU A 49 -37.43 -3.85 0.33
CA LEU A 49 -38.89 -3.82 0.17
C LEU A 49 -39.31 -4.14 -1.28
N ALA A 50 -38.98 -5.35 -1.75
CA ALA A 50 -39.54 -5.88 -2.99
C ALA A 50 -39.58 -7.41 -2.97
N ALA A 51 -40.40 -7.99 -2.09
CA ALA A 51 -40.90 -9.35 -2.24
C ALA A 51 -42.05 -9.60 -1.25
N GLU A 52 -43.17 -8.90 -1.42
CA GLU A 52 -44.45 -9.43 -0.96
C GLU A 52 -45.60 -8.87 -1.80
N ASP A 53 -46.37 -9.83 -2.31
CA ASP A 53 -47.79 -9.77 -2.65
C ASP A 53 -48.24 -9.29 -4.05
N GLU A 54 -48.54 -10.26 -4.93
CA GLU A 54 -49.73 -10.22 -5.79
C GLU A 54 -50.47 -11.57 -5.77
N ASN A 55 -51.47 -11.64 -4.88
CA ASN A 55 -52.88 -11.92 -5.16
C ASN A 55 -53.37 -13.23 -5.83
N ALA A 56 -54.14 -13.97 -5.01
CA ALA A 56 -55.58 -14.23 -5.18
C ALA A 56 -56.09 -15.50 -5.92
N VAL A 57 -56.51 -16.46 -5.09
CA VAL A 57 -57.86 -17.10 -5.02
C VAL A 57 -58.50 -17.70 -6.28
N SER A 58 -58.59 -19.03 -6.29
CA SER A 58 -59.76 -19.87 -6.61
C SER A 58 -59.30 -21.33 -6.38
N GLY A 59 -59.91 -22.24 -5.61
CA GLY A 59 -61.30 -22.54 -5.35
C GLY A 59 -61.44 -24.07 -5.38
N ASP A 60 -61.58 -24.66 -4.18
CA ASP A 60 -62.28 -25.93 -3.87
C ASP A 60 -61.61 -27.33 -4.02
N ALA A 61 -62.00 -28.19 -3.05
CA ALA A 61 -61.92 -29.65 -2.91
C ALA A 61 -60.67 -30.35 -2.30
N VAL A 62 -60.85 -30.75 -1.03
CA VAL A 62 -60.15 -31.81 -0.24
C VAL A 62 -60.79 -33.17 -0.62
N PRO A 63 -60.15 -34.38 -0.60
CA PRO A 63 -59.44 -34.87 0.59
C PRO A 63 -58.22 -35.82 0.45
N SER A 64 -57.42 -35.78 1.53
CA SER A 64 -56.72 -36.89 2.21
C SER A 64 -55.77 -37.79 1.40
N PHE A 65 -54.48 -37.77 1.76
CA PHE A 65 -53.75 -38.98 2.21
C PHE A 65 -52.57 -38.61 3.13
N HIS A 66 -52.42 -39.39 4.20
CA HIS A 66 -51.30 -39.40 5.15
C HIS A 66 -49.93 -39.56 4.45
N THR A 67 -48.86 -38.98 5.02
CA THR A 67 -47.75 -39.68 5.74
C THR A 67 -46.46 -38.84 5.72
N SER A 68 -45.92 -38.60 6.93
CA SER A 68 -44.50 -38.47 7.31
C SER A 68 -43.56 -37.43 6.67
N VAL A 69 -43.22 -36.45 7.51
CA VAL A 69 -41.87 -35.92 7.83
C VAL A 69 -40.70 -36.60 7.08
N THR A 70 -40.00 -35.80 6.27
CA THR A 70 -38.52 -35.81 6.24
C THR A 70 -38.02 -34.43 5.90
N ALA A 71 -37.40 -33.75 6.87
CA ALA A 71 -36.50 -32.64 6.62
C ALA A 71 -35.21 -33.22 6.01
N VAL A 72 -34.84 -32.77 4.81
CA VAL A 72 -33.53 -33.02 4.19
C VAL A 72 -32.99 -31.62 3.91
N SER A 73 -32.30 -31.04 4.89
CA SER A 73 -30.84 -31.07 5.01
C SER A 73 -30.18 -30.27 3.89
N SER A 74 -30.01 -28.97 4.17
CA SER A 74 -28.83 -28.16 3.87
C SER A 74 -27.83 -28.82 2.92
N ASP A 75 -27.88 -28.43 1.65
CA ASP A 75 -26.71 -28.50 0.77
C ASP A 75 -25.64 -27.56 1.37
N MET A 76 -24.80 -28.13 2.25
CA MET A 76 -23.51 -27.53 2.55
C MET A 76 -22.72 -27.61 1.24
N GLU A 77 -22.40 -26.45 0.68
CA GLU A 77 -21.34 -26.33 -0.30
C GLU A 77 -20.11 -27.04 0.27
N GLU A 78 -19.70 -28.09 -0.42
CA GLU A 78 -18.49 -28.84 -0.13
C GLU A 78 -17.33 -27.85 -0.37
N GLU A 79 -16.87 -27.20 0.70
CA GLU A 79 -15.62 -26.45 0.70
C GLU A 79 -14.56 -27.42 0.20
N THR A 80 -14.15 -27.24 -1.04
CA THR A 80 -12.97 -27.91 -1.58
C THR A 80 -11.79 -27.40 -0.80
N ASP A 81 -11.49 -28.07 0.31
CA ASP A 81 -10.25 -27.98 1.08
C ASP A 81 -9.14 -28.63 0.23
N MET A 82 -8.97 -28.12 -0.99
CA MET A 82 -7.70 -28.26 -1.70
C MET A 82 -6.67 -27.60 -0.78
N ASP A 83 -5.66 -28.37 -0.41
CA ASP A 83 -4.50 -27.93 0.36
C ASP A 83 -3.73 -26.85 -0.42
N PHE A 84 -4.33 -25.66 -0.48
CA PHE A 84 -3.82 -24.51 -1.19
C PHE A 84 -2.73 -23.91 -0.31
N MET A 85 -1.50 -24.25 -0.68
CA MET A 85 -0.30 -23.67 -0.12
C MET A 85 -0.16 -22.23 -0.60
N LEU A 86 -0.09 -21.30 0.35
CA LEU A 86 0.01 -19.88 0.05
C LEU A 86 1.44 -19.61 -0.49
N PRO A 87 1.61 -18.87 -1.60
CA PRO A 87 2.95 -18.57 -2.09
C PRO A 87 3.75 -17.75 -1.06
N GLU A 88 5.04 -18.02 -0.96
CA GLU A 88 5.93 -17.52 0.12
C GLU A 88 5.88 -15.99 0.27
N ILE A 89 5.85 -15.25 -0.85
CA ILE A 89 5.71 -13.79 -0.83
C ILE A 89 4.52 -13.32 0.01
N TYR A 90 3.37 -14.00 -0.07
CA TYR A 90 2.16 -13.62 0.66
C TYR A 90 2.30 -13.97 2.14
N GLU A 91 2.85 -15.14 2.46
CA GLU A 91 3.12 -15.55 3.85
C GLU A 91 4.05 -14.58 4.58
N VAL A 92 5.17 -14.24 3.94
CA VAL A 92 6.14 -13.27 4.46
C VAL A 92 5.49 -11.89 4.58
N SER A 93 4.74 -11.46 3.56
CA SER A 93 4.05 -10.16 3.59
C SER A 93 3.07 -10.04 4.74
N ILE A 94 2.22 -11.04 4.94
CA ILE A 94 1.23 -11.08 6.02
C ILE A 94 1.93 -11.06 7.38
N SER A 95 3.03 -11.81 7.53
CA SER A 95 3.82 -11.83 8.77
C SER A 95 4.51 -10.49 9.06
N LEU A 96 4.86 -9.70 8.04
CA LEU A 96 5.39 -8.33 8.23
C LEU A 96 4.30 -7.31 8.63
N ILE A 97 3.06 -7.53 8.18
CA ILE A 97 1.89 -6.73 8.57
C ILE A 97 1.50 -7.06 10.02
N TYR A 98 1.34 -8.36 10.31
CA TYR A 98 0.94 -8.90 11.60
C TYR A 98 1.97 -9.95 12.09
N PRO A 99 2.96 -9.56 12.92
CA PRO A 99 4.07 -10.43 13.33
C PRO A 99 3.70 -11.49 14.38
N GLY A 100 2.45 -11.54 14.84
CA GLY A 100 1.93 -12.54 15.76
C GLY A 100 0.68 -13.20 15.20
N GLU A 101 0.19 -14.23 15.90
CA GLU A 101 -1.10 -14.85 15.62
C GLU A 101 -2.26 -13.92 16.02
N GLY A 102 -3.42 -14.15 15.42
CA GLY A 102 -4.68 -13.51 15.82
C GLY A 102 -5.62 -13.24 14.65
N ASP A 103 -6.87 -12.95 14.97
CA ASP A 103 -8.00 -12.90 14.03
C ASP A 103 -7.74 -12.06 12.79
N LYS A 104 -7.02 -10.93 12.91
CA LYS A 104 -6.70 -10.07 11.76
C LYS A 104 -5.74 -10.71 10.78
N LYS A 105 -4.77 -11.49 11.28
CA LYS A 105 -3.84 -12.25 10.46
C LYS A 105 -4.58 -13.36 9.75
N ASP A 106 -5.45 -14.07 10.46
CA ASP A 106 -6.21 -15.20 9.92
C ASP A 106 -7.22 -14.74 8.87
N GLN A 107 -7.95 -13.66 9.14
CA GLN A 107 -8.86 -13.02 8.17
C GLN A 107 -8.13 -12.55 6.92
N LEU A 108 -6.98 -11.89 7.07
CA LEU A 108 -6.18 -11.47 5.91
C LEU A 108 -5.66 -12.68 5.13
N THR A 109 -5.20 -13.72 5.82
CA THR A 109 -4.72 -14.96 5.19
C THR A 109 -5.82 -15.63 4.39
N ALA A 110 -7.01 -15.83 4.97
CA ALA A 110 -8.16 -16.40 4.29
C ALA A 110 -8.59 -15.54 3.08
N SER A 111 -8.66 -14.21 3.27
CA SER A 111 -9.01 -13.29 2.19
C SER A 111 -8.04 -13.37 1.01
N ILE A 112 -6.73 -13.41 1.27
CA ILE A 112 -5.71 -13.55 0.24
C ILE A 112 -5.79 -14.92 -0.44
N LYS A 113 -5.99 -16.01 0.32
CA LYS A 113 -6.16 -17.35 -0.25
C LYS A 113 -7.33 -17.40 -1.23
N ASN A 114 -8.49 -16.88 -0.83
CA ASN A 114 -9.67 -16.83 -1.70
C ASN A 114 -9.40 -16.05 -2.99
N LEU A 115 -8.76 -14.88 -2.89
CA LEU A 115 -8.38 -14.09 -4.07
C LEU A 115 -7.45 -14.88 -5.01
N LEU A 116 -6.50 -15.64 -4.47
CA LEU A 116 -5.56 -16.41 -5.30
C LEU A 116 -6.23 -17.62 -5.97
N VAL A 117 -7.14 -18.31 -5.29
CA VAL A 117 -7.93 -19.39 -5.87
C VAL A 117 -8.79 -18.90 -7.04
N GLU A 118 -9.29 -17.67 -6.96
CA GLU A 118 -10.05 -17.01 -8.03
C GLU A 118 -9.17 -16.41 -9.15
N ASN A 119 -7.86 -16.68 -9.17
CA ASN A 119 -6.86 -16.07 -10.07
C ASN A 119 -6.74 -14.53 -9.96
N GLY A 120 -7.10 -13.97 -8.81
CA GLY A 120 -7.02 -12.54 -8.47
C GLY A 120 -5.66 -12.13 -7.88
N GLU A 121 -4.54 -12.50 -8.50
CA GLU A 121 -3.19 -12.18 -7.99
C GLU A 121 -2.96 -10.67 -7.82
N LYS A 122 -3.43 -9.89 -8.80
CA LYS A 122 -3.35 -8.43 -8.76
C LYS A 122 -4.13 -7.87 -7.57
N GLU A 123 -5.34 -8.35 -7.36
CA GLU A 123 -6.20 -7.96 -6.25
C GLU A 123 -5.62 -8.40 -4.90
N ALA A 124 -5.01 -9.58 -4.83
CA ALA A 124 -4.31 -10.08 -3.65
C ALA A 124 -3.10 -9.18 -3.30
N ALA A 125 -2.23 -8.89 -4.27
CA ALA A 125 -1.10 -7.99 -4.10
C ALA A 125 -1.54 -6.58 -3.67
N ARG A 126 -2.61 -6.05 -4.30
CA ARG A 126 -3.21 -4.77 -3.94
C ARG A 126 -3.71 -4.78 -2.48
N THR A 127 -4.41 -5.83 -2.06
CA THR A 127 -4.93 -5.99 -0.69
C THR A 127 -3.79 -6.01 0.34
N LEU A 128 -2.69 -6.73 0.06
CA LEU A 128 -1.49 -6.67 0.91
C LEU A 128 -0.93 -5.24 1.00
N GLY A 129 -0.86 -4.56 -0.15
CA GLY A 129 -0.42 -3.17 -0.23
C GLY A 129 -1.26 -2.25 0.65
N GLU A 130 -2.58 -2.34 0.54
CA GLU A 130 -3.52 -1.55 1.33
C GLU A 130 -3.35 -1.82 2.83
N MET A 131 -3.30 -3.09 3.23
CA MET A 131 -3.16 -3.46 4.65
C MET A 131 -1.81 -3.00 5.22
N LEU A 132 -0.70 -3.20 4.51
CA LEU A 132 0.60 -2.72 4.96
C LEU A 132 0.64 -1.18 5.00
N GLY A 133 0.07 -0.53 3.98
CA GLY A 133 -0.04 0.93 3.90
C GLY A 133 -0.78 1.51 5.10
N LEU A 134 -1.95 0.95 5.43
CA LEU A 134 -2.74 1.35 6.59
C LEU A 134 -1.97 1.13 7.92
N GLN A 135 -1.40 -0.06 8.14
CA GLN A 135 -0.67 -0.37 9.37
C GLN A 135 0.59 0.49 9.55
N ARG A 136 1.25 0.88 8.46
CA ARG A 136 2.52 1.64 8.47
C ARG A 136 2.36 3.10 8.05
N LYS A 137 1.13 3.60 7.93
CA LYS A 137 0.79 4.98 7.52
C LYS A 137 1.46 5.40 6.20
N ASN A 138 1.52 4.49 5.23
CA ASN A 138 2.13 4.69 3.91
C ASN A 138 3.60 5.17 3.99
N SER A 139 4.34 4.72 5.01
CA SER A 139 5.72 5.12 5.26
C SER A 139 6.68 4.60 4.20
N LYS A 140 7.36 5.51 3.48
CA LYS A 140 8.45 5.16 2.55
C LYS A 140 9.52 4.28 3.18
N ALA A 141 9.81 4.53 4.46
CA ALA A 141 10.82 3.80 5.19
C ALA A 141 10.43 2.32 5.37
N TYR A 142 9.15 2.06 5.64
CA TYR A 142 8.62 0.70 5.71
C TYR A 142 8.42 0.07 4.33
N LEU A 143 8.07 0.85 3.30
CA LEU A 143 8.00 0.35 1.93
C LEU A 143 9.35 -0.21 1.46
N GLY A 144 10.45 0.49 1.70
CA GLY A 144 11.79 0.00 1.35
C GLY A 144 12.19 -1.23 2.17
N PHE A 145 11.85 -1.24 3.46
CA PHE A 145 12.06 -2.41 4.32
C PHE A 145 11.29 -3.64 3.80
N TYR A 146 10.02 -3.45 3.42
CA TYR A 146 9.19 -4.49 2.82
C TYR A 146 9.80 -4.99 1.50
N CYS A 147 10.21 -4.09 0.60
CA CYS A 147 10.82 -4.48 -0.67
C CYS A 147 12.04 -5.36 -0.45
N ARG A 148 12.90 -5.02 0.52
CA ARG A 148 14.09 -5.82 0.85
C ARG A 148 13.75 -7.16 1.49
N LYS A 149 12.72 -7.24 2.34
CA LYS A 149 12.44 -8.44 3.15
C LYS A 149 11.46 -9.41 2.51
N ALA A 150 10.46 -8.93 1.76
CA ALA A 150 9.40 -9.76 1.20
C ALA A 150 9.64 -10.10 -0.27
N LEU A 151 9.98 -9.12 -1.12
CA LEU A 151 10.08 -9.36 -2.58
C LEU A 151 11.08 -10.44 -3.00
N PRO A 152 12.19 -10.70 -2.28
CA PRO A 152 13.05 -11.84 -2.60
C PRO A 152 12.34 -13.20 -2.56
N SER A 153 11.29 -13.36 -1.75
CA SER A 153 10.45 -14.57 -1.65
C SER A 153 9.43 -14.70 -2.79
N LEU A 154 9.35 -13.75 -3.71
CA LEU A 154 8.55 -13.93 -4.92
C LEU A 154 9.32 -14.83 -5.89
N SER A 155 8.69 -15.93 -6.28
CA SER A 155 9.16 -16.80 -7.36
C SER A 155 9.15 -16.05 -8.70
N GLY A 156 10.21 -16.19 -9.48
CA GLY A 156 10.34 -15.56 -10.78
C GLY A 156 11.56 -14.65 -10.88
N ASP A 157 11.59 -13.83 -11.92
CA ASP A 157 12.69 -12.90 -12.20
C ASP A 157 12.44 -11.48 -11.62
N LEU A 158 13.36 -10.56 -11.87
CA LEU A 158 13.21 -9.17 -11.41
C LEU A 158 12.06 -8.41 -12.09
N ASN A 159 11.61 -8.83 -13.28
CA ASN A 159 10.43 -8.26 -13.94
C ASN A 159 9.15 -8.73 -13.26
N ASP A 160 9.06 -10.00 -12.86
CA ASP A 160 7.94 -10.52 -12.07
C ASP A 160 7.83 -9.77 -10.74
N ARG A 161 8.96 -9.52 -10.07
CA ARG A 161 9.01 -8.68 -8.85
C ARG A 161 8.57 -7.25 -9.10
N ALA A 162 8.99 -6.65 -10.21
CA ALA A 162 8.59 -5.29 -10.57
C ALA A 162 7.08 -5.20 -10.84
N GLU A 163 6.50 -6.21 -11.47
CA GLU A 163 5.07 -6.28 -11.80
C GLU A 163 4.21 -6.55 -10.56
N PHE A 164 4.61 -7.49 -9.71
CA PHE A 164 3.96 -7.69 -8.40
C PHE A 164 3.99 -6.39 -7.58
N LEU A 165 5.15 -5.72 -7.53
CA LEU A 165 5.28 -4.46 -6.80
C LEU A 165 4.40 -3.34 -7.39
N ARG A 166 4.17 -3.33 -8.71
CA ARG A 166 3.21 -2.41 -9.34
C ARG A 166 1.80 -2.58 -8.78
N TRP A 167 1.32 -3.82 -8.70
CA TRP A 167 0.00 -4.13 -8.15
C TRP A 167 -0.08 -3.79 -6.66
N PHE A 168 0.94 -4.18 -5.90
CA PHE A 168 1.07 -3.85 -4.49
C PHE A 168 0.99 -2.34 -4.21
N LEU A 169 1.72 -1.53 -4.99
CA LEU A 169 1.73 -0.07 -4.83
C LEU A 169 0.35 0.56 -5.10
N THR A 170 -0.52 -0.09 -5.89
CA THR A 170 -1.89 0.38 -6.10
C THR A 170 -2.69 0.44 -4.79
N GLY A 171 -2.43 -0.49 -3.86
CA GLY A 171 -3.03 -0.47 -2.51
C GLY A 171 -2.23 0.34 -1.50
N TYR A 172 -0.89 0.27 -1.56
CA TYR A 172 0.00 0.94 -0.60
C TYR A 172 -0.08 2.48 -0.65
N GLY A 173 -0.52 3.04 -1.77
CA GLY A 173 -0.72 4.47 -1.95
C GLY A 173 0.11 5.03 -3.10
N LYS A 174 0.14 6.36 -3.25
CA LYS A 174 0.72 7.03 -4.44
C LYS A 174 2.27 6.98 -4.51
N SER A 175 2.94 6.25 -3.62
CA SER A 175 4.40 6.11 -3.62
C SER A 175 4.89 5.28 -4.81
N GLY A 176 6.16 5.46 -5.16
CA GLY A 176 6.83 4.64 -6.16
C GLY A 176 8.12 4.02 -5.61
N VAL A 177 8.67 3.08 -6.36
CA VAL A 177 9.95 2.43 -6.05
C VAL A 177 10.82 2.40 -7.29
N VAL A 178 12.09 2.75 -7.14
CA VAL A 178 13.12 2.41 -8.12
C VAL A 178 13.77 1.11 -7.72
N MET A 179 13.82 0.15 -8.64
CA MET A 179 14.64 -1.06 -8.55
C MET A 179 15.85 -0.90 -9.45
N VAL A 180 17.02 -1.30 -8.98
CA VAL A 180 18.28 -1.30 -9.74
C VAL A 180 18.90 -2.69 -9.57
N SER A 181 19.16 -3.41 -10.65
CA SER A 181 19.85 -4.71 -10.57
C SER A 181 21.21 -4.54 -9.89
N GLU A 182 21.67 -5.53 -9.13
CA GLU A 182 23.06 -5.56 -8.66
C GLU A 182 24.00 -6.02 -9.80
N GLU A 183 23.52 -6.94 -10.64
CA GLU A 183 24.22 -7.33 -11.87
C GLU A 183 24.37 -6.12 -12.81
N GLY A 184 25.54 -6.02 -13.48
CA GLY A 184 25.87 -4.90 -14.36
C GLY A 184 26.30 -3.62 -13.65
N ILE A 185 26.20 -3.54 -12.31
CA ILE A 185 26.49 -2.32 -11.54
C ILE A 185 27.80 -2.45 -10.77
N LYS A 186 28.76 -1.59 -11.10
CA LYS A 186 30.01 -1.46 -10.32
C LYS A 186 29.84 -0.52 -9.13
N LYS A 187 29.09 0.57 -9.30
CA LYS A 187 28.84 1.56 -8.25
C LYS A 187 27.48 2.22 -8.46
N LEU A 188 26.77 2.39 -7.36
CA LEU A 188 25.49 3.09 -7.28
C LEU A 188 25.57 4.21 -6.25
N SER A 189 25.11 5.40 -6.60
CA SER A 189 24.85 6.47 -5.64
C SER A 189 23.56 7.20 -5.98
N ALA A 190 22.84 7.65 -4.96
CA ALA A 190 21.62 8.42 -5.12
C ALA A 190 21.67 9.69 -4.27
N SER A 191 21.06 10.77 -4.76
CA SER A 191 20.97 12.03 -4.03
C SER A 191 19.68 12.76 -4.36
N GLY A 192 19.28 13.72 -3.51
CA GLY A 192 18.14 14.58 -3.81
C GLY A 192 18.34 15.44 -5.06
N ARG A 193 17.32 16.24 -5.43
CA ARG A 193 17.36 17.11 -6.63
C ARG A 193 18.61 18.01 -6.72
N ARG A 194 19.14 18.47 -5.58
CA ARG A 194 20.39 19.24 -5.53
C ARG A 194 21.49 18.32 -5.03
N ARG A 195 22.59 18.22 -5.79
CA ARG A 195 23.81 17.53 -5.36
C ARG A 195 24.30 18.14 -4.04
N GLY A 196 24.76 17.30 -3.11
CA GLY A 196 25.33 17.74 -1.83
C GLY A 196 25.19 16.74 -0.69
N GLU A 197 24.11 15.96 -0.66
CA GLU A 197 23.89 14.90 0.34
C GLU A 197 23.51 13.58 -0.35
N PHE A 198 24.48 12.67 -0.42
CA PHE A 198 24.24 11.33 -0.90
C PHE A 198 23.44 10.54 0.14
N TRP A 199 22.46 9.79 -0.34
CA TRP A 199 21.73 8.85 0.48
C TRP A 199 22.61 7.66 0.82
N LYS A 200 22.41 7.12 2.02
CA LYS A 200 23.11 5.97 2.56
C LYS A 200 22.28 4.71 2.40
N PHE A 201 22.99 3.59 2.37
CA PHE A 201 22.38 2.27 2.52
C PHE A 201 21.82 2.12 3.93
N VAL A 202 20.62 1.57 4.01
CA VAL A 202 19.99 1.18 5.28
C VAL A 202 20.61 -0.14 5.71
N GLU A 203 21.10 -0.22 6.94
CA GLU A 203 21.63 -1.47 7.50
C GLU A 203 20.58 -2.60 7.47
N ASP A 204 21.05 -3.84 7.40
CA ASP A 204 20.15 -5.00 7.37
C ASP A 204 19.32 -5.10 8.66
N GLY A 205 18.09 -5.57 8.54
CA GLY A 205 17.14 -5.72 9.64
C GLY A 205 16.55 -4.42 10.18
N LYS A 206 17.08 -3.25 9.78
CA LYS A 206 16.60 -1.95 10.27
C LYS A 206 15.59 -1.28 9.34
N VAL A 207 14.62 -0.60 9.93
CA VAL A 207 13.89 0.52 9.31
C VAL A 207 14.72 1.78 9.58
N PRO A 208 14.88 2.70 8.60
CA PRO A 208 15.76 3.86 8.71
C PRO A 208 15.68 4.57 10.06
N SER A 209 16.85 4.83 10.63
CA SER A 209 17.03 5.60 11.85
C SER A 209 17.56 7.00 11.56
N GLU A 210 18.24 7.18 10.42
CA GLU A 210 18.76 8.46 9.95
C GLU A 210 18.01 9.00 8.73
N LYS A 211 17.98 10.33 8.58
CA LYS A 211 17.29 11.01 7.47
C LYS A 211 17.83 10.62 6.07
N LEU A 212 19.12 10.28 5.97
CA LEU A 212 19.77 9.95 4.70
C LEU A 212 19.76 8.45 4.38
N GLU A 213 19.39 7.59 5.31
CA GLU A 213 19.25 6.14 5.11
C GLU A 213 18.00 5.87 4.24
N ARG A 214 18.21 5.64 2.95
CA ARG A 214 17.10 5.53 1.97
C ARG A 214 17.29 4.46 0.91
N ILE A 215 18.47 3.83 0.86
CA ILE A 215 18.81 2.83 -0.15
C ILE A 215 18.75 1.46 0.51
N TYR A 216 17.90 0.57 0.00
CA TYR A 216 17.68 -0.75 0.58
C TYR A 216 18.24 -1.80 -0.36
N LYS A 217 19.28 -2.51 0.07
CA LYS A 217 19.94 -3.53 -0.73
C LYS A 217 19.43 -4.92 -0.35
N ALA A 218 19.04 -5.71 -1.34
CA ALA A 218 18.94 -7.17 -1.30
C ALA A 218 20.11 -7.78 -2.10
N ASP A 219 20.16 -9.10 -2.23
CA ASP A 219 21.31 -9.78 -2.83
C ASP A 219 21.48 -9.47 -4.32
N ASP A 220 20.37 -9.33 -5.06
CA ASP A 220 20.33 -9.19 -6.52
C ASP A 220 19.81 -7.82 -7.00
N VAL A 221 19.34 -6.98 -6.09
CA VAL A 221 18.68 -5.71 -6.44
C VAL A 221 18.74 -4.69 -5.30
N VAL A 222 18.75 -3.41 -5.69
CA VAL A 222 18.61 -2.25 -4.81
C VAL A 222 17.25 -1.59 -4.99
N TYR A 223 16.59 -1.29 -3.88
CA TYR A 223 15.31 -0.59 -3.83
C TYR A 223 15.47 0.82 -3.27
N ILE A 224 14.85 1.80 -3.93
CA ILE A 224 14.80 3.20 -3.51
C ILE A 224 13.35 3.70 -3.59
N PRO A 225 12.61 3.71 -2.46
CA PRO A 225 11.26 4.26 -2.40
C PRO A 225 11.24 5.80 -2.51
N PHE A 226 10.25 6.32 -3.22
CA PHE A 226 10.07 7.75 -3.43
C PHE A 226 8.60 8.19 -3.36
N SER A 227 8.39 9.46 -3.01
CA SER A 227 7.05 10.06 -2.91
C SER A 227 6.53 10.52 -4.28
N PRO A 228 5.20 10.69 -4.43
CA PRO A 228 4.64 11.41 -5.58
C PRO A 228 5.33 12.77 -5.78
N GLY A 229 5.64 13.11 -7.02
CA GLY A 229 6.33 14.35 -7.37
C GLY A 229 7.77 14.50 -6.87
N GLU A 230 8.32 13.53 -6.15
CA GLU A 230 9.72 13.55 -5.70
C GLU A 230 10.66 13.48 -6.91
N ILE A 231 11.72 14.29 -6.89
CA ILE A 231 12.75 14.29 -7.93
C ILE A 231 14.09 14.02 -7.26
N PHE A 232 14.81 13.03 -7.76
CA PHE A 232 16.12 12.65 -7.27
C PHE A 232 17.02 12.16 -8.41
N LEU A 233 18.31 12.10 -8.14
CA LEU A 233 19.34 11.69 -9.09
C LEU A 233 19.89 10.32 -8.70
N LEU A 234 20.12 9.49 -9.70
CA LEU A 234 20.78 8.20 -9.59
C LEU A 234 22.03 8.22 -10.47
N ASP A 235 23.19 8.10 -9.84
CA ASP A 235 24.48 7.97 -10.53
C ASP A 235 24.87 6.49 -10.54
N ILE A 236 25.08 5.94 -11.73
CA ILE A 236 25.41 4.53 -11.95
C ILE A 236 26.73 4.43 -12.72
N VAL A 237 27.62 3.55 -12.25
CA VAL A 237 28.81 3.12 -12.97
C VAL A 237 28.62 1.66 -13.38
N GLY A 238 28.70 1.40 -14.69
CA GLY A 238 28.60 0.06 -15.27
C GLY A 238 29.79 -0.83 -14.91
N SER A 239 29.54 -2.13 -14.81
CA SER A 239 30.57 -3.16 -14.69
C SER A 239 30.79 -3.88 -16.02
N GLU A 240 31.91 -4.59 -16.14
CA GLU A 240 32.17 -5.48 -17.30
C GLU A 240 31.29 -6.74 -17.30
N GLN A 241 30.43 -6.93 -16.30
CA GLN A 241 29.70 -8.18 -16.06
C GLN A 241 28.19 -7.96 -16.06
N GLY A 242 27.51 -8.51 -17.05
CA GLY A 242 26.05 -8.53 -17.13
C GLY A 242 25.42 -7.21 -17.56
N GLU A 243 24.10 -7.25 -17.77
CA GLU A 243 23.31 -6.08 -18.15
C GLU A 243 22.88 -5.30 -16.90
N ALA A 244 23.11 -3.99 -16.88
CA ALA A 244 22.58 -3.12 -15.83
C ALA A 244 21.14 -2.74 -16.15
N VAL A 245 20.23 -2.95 -15.20
CA VAL A 245 18.80 -2.68 -15.42
C VAL A 245 18.24 -1.83 -14.28
N VAL A 246 17.45 -0.82 -14.67
CA VAL A 246 16.73 0.05 -13.75
C VAL A 246 15.25 0.02 -14.09
N TRP A 247 14.41 -0.21 -13.08
CA TRP A 247 12.96 -0.10 -13.16
C TRP A 247 12.49 1.09 -12.32
N LYS A 248 11.69 1.98 -12.90
CA LYS A 248 10.87 2.94 -12.17
C LYS A 248 9.45 2.37 -12.10
N ILE A 249 9.00 2.04 -10.90
CA ILE A 249 7.73 1.36 -10.65
C ILE A 249 6.78 2.33 -9.97
N LEU A 250 5.60 2.47 -10.55
CA LEU A 250 4.48 3.27 -10.06
C LEU A 250 3.19 2.46 -10.20
N PRO A 251 2.12 2.79 -9.44
CA PRO A 251 0.83 2.12 -9.61
C PRO A 251 0.32 2.09 -11.06
N ALA A 252 0.59 3.16 -11.83
CA ALA A 252 0.16 3.32 -13.21
C ALA A 252 1.00 2.53 -14.23
N GLY A 253 2.20 2.05 -13.87
CA GLY A 253 3.08 1.38 -14.83
C GLY A 253 4.52 1.21 -14.37
N VAL A 254 5.25 0.38 -15.12
CA VAL A 254 6.68 0.12 -14.95
C VAL A 254 7.43 0.68 -16.15
N ASN A 255 8.45 1.51 -15.90
CA ASN A 255 9.40 1.94 -16.92
C ASN A 255 10.74 1.23 -16.68
N ARG A 256 11.16 0.39 -17.63
CA ARG A 256 12.44 -0.34 -17.60
C ARG A 256 13.44 0.33 -18.52
N LYS A 257 14.68 0.47 -18.06
CA LYS A 257 15.84 0.86 -18.88
C LYS A 257 16.99 -0.10 -18.62
N ALA A 258 17.68 -0.46 -19.68
CA ALA A 258 18.80 -1.38 -19.65
C ALA A 258 20.01 -0.78 -20.35
N TRP A 259 21.20 -1.14 -19.87
CA TRP A 259 22.48 -0.80 -20.46
C TRP A 259 23.35 -2.04 -20.56
N PRO A 260 24.06 -2.23 -21.68
CA PRO A 260 24.93 -3.39 -21.85
C PRO A 260 26.10 -3.37 -20.86
N ALA A 261 26.71 -4.53 -20.67
CA ALA A 261 27.96 -4.66 -19.94
C ALA A 261 29.03 -3.71 -20.52
N GLY A 262 29.86 -3.15 -19.65
CA GLY A 262 31.01 -2.33 -20.00
C GLY A 262 31.23 -1.13 -19.08
N PRO A 263 32.34 -0.41 -19.27
CA PRO A 263 32.70 0.73 -18.44
C PRO A 263 32.01 1.98 -18.96
N TRP A 264 30.94 2.39 -18.29
CA TRP A 264 30.22 3.63 -18.56
C TRP A 264 29.73 4.27 -17.28
N GLU A 265 29.37 5.56 -17.38
CA GLU A 265 28.75 6.31 -16.29
C GLU A 265 27.44 6.93 -16.78
N ARG A 266 26.39 6.85 -15.95
CA ARG A 266 25.08 7.43 -16.24
C ARG A 266 24.55 8.18 -15.03
N GLU A 267 24.14 9.42 -15.26
CA GLU A 267 23.24 10.13 -14.34
C GLU A 267 21.80 9.97 -14.87
N ILE A 268 20.91 9.51 -14.01
CA ILE A 268 19.49 9.31 -14.33
C ILE A 268 18.67 10.19 -13.38
N THR A 269 17.89 11.10 -13.95
CA THR A 269 16.89 11.85 -13.17
C THR A 269 15.62 11.03 -13.02
N ILE A 270 15.29 10.65 -11.78
CA ILE A 270 14.02 10.03 -11.45
C ILE A 270 13.01 11.12 -11.10
N ARG A 271 11.81 11.03 -11.68
CA ARG A 271 10.70 11.93 -11.40
C ARG A 271 9.49 11.11 -11.01
N GLY A 272 9.02 11.25 -9.77
CA GLY A 272 7.73 10.74 -9.37
C GLY A 272 6.61 11.49 -10.10
N ASP A 273 5.55 10.78 -10.44
CA ASP A 273 4.42 11.38 -11.13
C ASP A 273 3.77 12.41 -10.21
N ARG A 274 3.39 13.57 -10.77
CA ARG A 274 2.68 14.59 -10.00
C ARG A 274 1.29 14.08 -9.71
N VAL A 275 0.84 14.25 -8.48
CA VAL A 275 -0.57 14.11 -8.16
C VAL A 275 -1.28 15.26 -8.86
N SER A 276 -2.02 14.95 -9.93
CA SER A 276 -3.00 15.87 -10.54
C SER A 276 -4.16 16.10 -9.59
#